data_AF-A0A321L3R4-F1
#
_entry.id   AF-A0A321L3R4-F1
#
_cell.length_a   1.000
_cell.length_b   1.000
_cell.length_c   1.000
_cell.angle_alpha   90.00
_cell.angle_beta   90.00
_cell.angle_gamma   90.00
#
_symmetry.space_group_name_H-M   'P 1'
#
loop_
_entity.id
_entity.type
_entity.pdbx_description
1 polymer ?
#
loop_
_entity_poly.entity_id
_entity_poly.type
_entity_poly.pdbx_seq_one_letter_code
_entity_poly.pdbx_strand_id
1 'polypeptide(L)' 'MILTEAEREVLLAITRKGRAEQREVLRARIVLLAAAGRSDLEIAAQLRVNRHTA' A
#
# COMPACT_ATOMS: atom_id res chain seq x y z
N MET A 1 -1.79 -12.13 5.56
CA MET A 1 -2.94 -11.27 5.92
C MET A 1 -3.95 -11.36 4.79
N ILE A 2 -5.21 -11.65 5.08
CA ILE A 2 -6.28 -11.71 4.07
C ILE A 2 -7.13 -10.44 4.25
N LEU A 3 -7.22 -9.61 3.21
CA LEU A 3 -8.14 -8.47 3.18
C LEU A 3 -9.51 -8.95 2.67
N THR A 4 -10.57 -8.48 3.29
CA THR A 4 -11.92 -8.56 2.72
C THR A 4 -12.05 -7.64 1.50
N GLU A 5 -13.04 -7.87 0.65
CA GLU A 5 -13.27 -7.03 -0.54
C GLU A 5 -13.56 -5.57 -0.14
N ALA A 6 -14.34 -5.36 0.92
CA ALA A 6 -14.64 -4.02 1.44
C ALA A 6 -13.39 -3.27 1.90
N GLU A 7 -12.46 -3.94 2.59
CA GLU A 7 -11.19 -3.32 3.01
C GLU A 7 -10.30 -3.02 1.81
N ARG A 8 -10.27 -3.91 0.81
CA ARG A 8 -9.55 -3.70 -0.46
C ARG A 8 -10.09 -2.47 -1.19
N GLU A 9 -11.40 -2.30 -1.27
CA GLU A 9 -12.04 -1.14 -1.89
C GLU A 9 -11.68 0.17 -1.18
N VAL A 10 -11.70 0.19 0.16
CA VAL A 10 -11.30 1.37 0.94
C VAL A 10 -9.84 1.76 0.67
N LEU A 11 -8.93 0.78 0.68
CA LEU A 11 -7.52 1.02 0.39
C LEU A 11 -7.32 1.52 -1.04
N LEU A 12 -8.03 0.94 -2.02
CA LEU A 12 -8.00 1.42 -3.40
C LEU A 12 -8.53 2.86 -3.52
N ALA A 13 -9.60 3.20 -2.80
CA ALA A 13 -10.14 4.57 -2.77
C ALA A 13 -9.11 5.56 -2.22
N ILE A 14 -8.39 5.21 -1.15
CA ILE A 14 -7.30 6.03 -0.60
C ILE A 14 -6.21 6.27 -1.65
N THR A 15 -5.80 5.23 -2.39
CA THR A 15 -4.77 5.39 -3.44
C THR A 15 -5.17 6.28 -4.61
N ARG A 16 -6.48 6.43 -4.87
CA ARG A 16 -7.02 7.24 -5.97
C ARG A 16 -7.33 8.68 -5.56
N LYS A 17 -7.49 8.93 -4.26
CA LYS A 17 -7.91 10.24 -3.75
C LYS A 17 -6.74 11.22 -3.85
N GLY A 18 -6.77 12.11 -4.84
CA GLY A 18 -5.70 13.09 -5.10
C GLY A 18 -5.45 14.13 -3.99
N ARG A 19 -6.21 14.09 -2.88
CA ARG A 19 -6.00 14.90 -1.67
C ARG A 19 -5.51 14.10 -0.45
N ALA A 20 -5.33 12.79 -0.58
CA ALA A 20 -4.80 12.00 0.52
C ALA A 20 -3.32 12.36 0.74
N GLU A 21 -2.91 12.40 2.02
CA GLU A 21 -1.52 12.63 2.38
C GLU A 21 -0.63 11.55 1.74
N GLN A 22 0.53 11.93 1.21
CA GLN A 22 1.42 10.98 0.50
C GLN A 22 1.76 9.76 1.36
N ARG A 23 1.87 9.95 2.68
CA ARG A 23 2.09 8.87 3.66
C ARG A 23 0.93 7.87 3.72
N GLU A 24 -0.33 8.33 3.66
CA GLU A 24 -1.50 7.46 3.66
C GLU A 24 -1.61 6.65 2.37
N VAL A 25 -1.38 7.30 1.22
CA VAL A 25 -1.36 6.63 -0.08
C VAL A 25 -0.28 5.54 -0.11
N LEU A 26 0.91 5.85 0.39
CA LEU A 26 2.02 4.90 0.43
C LEU A 26 1.67 3.69 1.31
N ARG A 27 1.14 3.91 2.52
CA ARG A 27 0.74 2.84 3.43
C ARG A 27 -0.37 1.97 2.82
N ALA A 28 -1.36 2.57 2.16
CA ALA A 28 -2.42 1.83 1.50
C ALA A 28 -1.87 0.91 0.40
N ARG A 29 -0.89 1.38 -0.38
CA ARG A 29 -0.23 0.56 -1.41
C ARG A 29 0.59 -0.60 -0.81
N ILE A 30 1.29 -0.37 0.31
CA ILE A 30 2.02 -1.42 1.03
C ILE A 30 1.06 -2.54 1.45
N VAL A 31 -0.05 -2.18 2.10
CA VAL A 31 -1.04 -3.15 2.59
C VAL A 31 -1.68 -3.94 1.44
N LEU A 32 -2.01 -3.28 0.33
CA LEU A 32 -2.55 -3.95 -0.86
C LEU A 32 -1.58 -4.98 -1.47
N LEU A 33 -0.28 -4.67 -1.52
CA LEU A 33 0.73 -5.57 -2.05
C LEU A 33 1.04 -6.72 -1.08
N ALA A 34 1.10 -6.45 0.22
CA ALA A 34 1.27 -7.48 1.25
C ALA A 34 0.10 -8.47 1.24
N ALA A 35 -1.14 -7.98 1.08
CA ALA A 35 -2.31 -8.83 0.95
C ALA A 35 -2.33 -9.64 -0.38
N ALA A 36 -1.61 -9.18 -1.40
CA ALA A 36 -1.38 -9.95 -2.63
C ALA A 36 -0.26 -11.01 -2.48
N GLY A 37 0.30 -11.18 -1.28
CA GLY A 37 1.33 -12.19 -1.00
C GLY A 37 2.74 -11.77 -1.37
N ARG A 38 2.98 -10.48 -1.65
CA ARG A 38 4.33 -9.96 -1.92
C ARG A 38 5.15 -9.88 -0.64
N SER A 39 6.43 -10.21 -0.76
CA SER A 39 7.41 -10.01 0.32
C SER A 39 7.78 -8.54 0.49
N ASP A 40 8.25 -8.16 1.68
CA ASP A 40 8.65 -6.79 2.00
C ASP A 40 9.70 -6.23 1.01
N LEU A 41 10.60 -7.10 0.51
CA LEU A 41 11.60 -6.73 -0.50
C LEU A 41 10.97 -6.42 -1.86
N GLU A 42 10.02 -7.24 -2.32
CA GLU A 42 9.28 -6.97 -3.56
C GLU A 42 8.44 -5.70 -3.45
N ILE A 43 7.79 -5.48 -2.31
CA ILE A 43 7.00 -4.28 -2.03
C ILE A 43 7.88 -3.03 -2.07
N ALA A 44 9.03 -3.07 -1.37
CA ALA A 44 9.98 -1.96 -1.35
C ALA A 44 10.51 -1.62 -2.76
N ALA A 45 10.86 -2.64 -3.54
CA ALA A 45 11.31 -2.47 -4.92
C ALA A 45 10.21 -1.87 -5.81
N GLN A 46 8.97 -2.36 -5.69
CA GLN A 46 7.84 -1.90 -6.51
C GLN A 46 7.41 -0.48 -6.17
N LEU A 47 7.48 -0.10 -4.89
CA LEU A 47 7.14 1.24 -4.42
C LEU A 47 8.32 2.23 -4.46
N ARG A 48 9.51 1.76 -4.85
CA ARG A 48 10.77 2.53 -4.86
C ARG A 48 11.04 3.21 -3.52
N VAL A 49 10.68 2.54 -2.42
CA VAL A 49 10.93 3.01 -1.06
C VAL A 49 12.11 2.27 -0.47
N ASN A 50 13.04 3.03 0.09
CA ASN A 50 14.19 2.47 0.81
C ASN A 50 13.90 2.50 2.31
N ARG A 51 14.56 1.60 3.06
CA ARG A 51 14.45 1.45 4.52
C ARG A 51 14.79 2.73 5.33
N HIS A 52 15.23 3.79 4.66
CA HIS A 52 15.62 5.08 5.24
C HIS A 52 14.53 6.16 5.21
N THR A 53 13.34 5.89 4.64
CA THR A 53 12.28 6.90 4.50
C THR A 53 11.11 6.72 5.49
N ALA A 54 11.36 6.25 6.72
CA ALA A 54 10.35 6.18 7.78
C ALA A 54 10.33 7.46 8.63
#